data_AF-A0A5D3KBU4-F1
#
_entry.id   AF-A0A5D3KBU4-F1
#
_cell.length_a   1.000
_cell.length_b   1.000
_cell.length_c   1.000
_cell.angle_alpha   90.00
_cell.angle_beta   90.00
_cell.angle_gamma   90.00
#
_symmetry.space_group_name_H-M   'P 1'
#
loop_
_entity.id
_entity.type
_entity.pdbx_description
1 polymer ?
#
loop_
_entity_poly.entity_id
_entity_poly.type
_entity_poly.pdbx_seq_one_letter_code
_entity_poly.pdbx_strand_id
1 'polypeptide(L)'
;MSLRSQGTDRAARLARFHPGNGARLERINWLGNTTIRGIGKSFGIMVNHLYDHDGIEANHEVFARDVTIVRSPEVDALLQAH
;
A
#
# COMPACT_ATOMS: atom_id res chain seq x y z
N MET A 1 0.15 26.49 -11.09
CA MET A 1 -1.19 26.01 -10.68
C MET A 1 -1.04 24.55 -10.25
N SER A 2 -0.70 24.31 -8.99
CA SER A 2 -0.40 22.98 -8.45
C SER A 2 -1.70 22.37 -7.89
N LEU A 3 -2.22 21.34 -8.56
CA LEU A 3 -3.35 20.56 -8.05
C LEU A 3 -2.84 19.60 -6.96
N ARG A 4 -2.49 20.14 -5.79
CA ARG A 4 -2.44 19.34 -4.56
C ARG A 4 -3.87 19.29 -4.02
N SER A 5 -4.64 18.32 -4.53
CA SER A 5 -5.90 17.91 -3.91
C SER A 5 -5.57 17.25 -2.57
N GLN A 6 -5.52 18.07 -1.52
CA GLN A 6 -5.43 17.60 -0.14
C GLN A 6 -6.83 17.22 0.34
N GLY A 7 -7.11 15.90 0.32
CA GLY A 7 -7.88 15.21 1.34
C GLY A 7 -9.41 15.32 1.33
N THR A 8 -10.07 14.28 0.79
CA THR A 8 -11.37 13.76 1.31
C THR A 8 -11.59 12.27 1.02
N ASP A 9 -10.81 11.62 0.14
CA ASP A 9 -11.00 10.19 -0.14
C ASP A 9 -10.42 9.28 0.96
N ARG A 10 -11.29 8.51 1.60
CA ARG A 10 -10.95 7.51 2.63
C ARG A 10 -10.02 6.43 2.08
N ALA A 11 -10.12 6.07 0.80
CA ALA A 11 -9.24 5.09 0.18
C ALA A 11 -7.82 5.64 0.05
N ALA A 12 -7.66 6.87 -0.45
CA ALA A 12 -6.37 7.55 -0.49
C ALA A 12 -5.72 7.71 0.90
N ARG A 13 -6.52 7.94 1.95
CA ARG A 13 -6.00 7.99 3.33
C ARG A 13 -5.43 6.65 3.79
N LEU A 14 -6.16 5.56 3.58
CA LEU A 14 -5.70 4.22 3.98
C LEU A 14 -4.47 3.77 3.18
N ALA A 15 -4.43 4.08 1.88
CA ALA A 15 -3.31 3.76 1.01
C ALA A 15 -2.00 4.49 1.40
N ARG A 16 -2.12 5.65 2.06
CA ARG A 16 -0.96 6.44 2.52
C ARG A 16 -0.59 6.20 3.98
N PHE A 17 -1.55 5.75 4.80
CA PHE A 17 -1.33 5.57 6.24
C PHE A 17 -0.24 4.54 6.56
N HIS A 18 -0.29 3.36 5.94
CA HIS A 18 0.68 2.31 6.23
C HIS A 18 2.09 2.63 5.71
N PRO A 19 2.30 3.01 4.43
CA PRO A 19 3.61 3.43 3.95
C PRO A 19 4.13 4.68 4.68
N GLY A 20 3.24 5.62 5.00
CA GLY A 20 3.57 6.80 5.78
C GLY A 20 4.03 6.50 7.21
N ASN A 21 3.78 5.30 7.72
CA ASN A 21 4.27 4.83 9.03
C ASN A 21 5.39 3.79 8.88
N GLY A 22 6.03 3.68 7.70
CA GLY A 22 7.17 2.80 7.48
C GLY A 22 6.83 1.35 7.15
N ALA A 23 5.56 1.03 6.90
CA ALA A 23 5.17 -0.33 6.53
C ALA A 23 5.56 -0.66 5.08
N ARG A 24 6.08 -1.87 4.87
CA ARG A 24 6.29 -2.44 3.53
C ARG A 24 5.02 -3.10 3.02
N LEU A 25 4.70 -2.94 1.73
CA LEU A 25 3.67 -3.74 1.07
C LEU A 25 4.20 -5.16 0.89
N GLU A 26 3.68 -6.08 1.69
CA GLU A 26 4.26 -7.41 1.85
C GLU A 26 3.63 -8.43 0.90
N ARG A 27 2.30 -8.38 0.73
CA ARG A 27 1.59 -9.38 -0.08
C ARG A 27 0.29 -8.83 -0.63
N ILE A 28 -0.04 -9.25 -1.84
CA ILE A 28 -1.36 -9.07 -2.46
C ILE A 28 -2.12 -10.39 -2.37
N ASN A 29 -3.33 -10.36 -1.80
CA ASN A 29 -4.19 -11.51 -1.63
C ASN A 29 -5.37 -11.43 -2.60
N TRP A 30 -5.36 -12.28 -3.63
CA TRP A 30 -6.51 -12.50 -4.50
C TRP A 30 -7.64 -13.18 -3.73
N LEU A 31 -8.88 -12.69 -3.89
CA LEU A 31 -10.06 -13.14 -3.14
C LEU A 31 -9.87 -13.11 -1.61
N GLY A 32 -9.04 -12.21 -1.07
CA GLY A 32 -8.83 -12.05 0.36
C GLY A 32 -10.06 -11.52 1.13
N ASN A 33 -11.04 -10.92 0.45
CA ASN A 33 -12.33 -10.56 1.04
C ASN A 33 -13.49 -10.74 0.05
N THR A 34 -14.16 -11.90 0.09
CA THR A 34 -15.24 -12.28 -0.82
C THR A 34 -16.63 -11.83 -0.38
N THR A 35 -16.75 -11.04 0.69
CA THR A 35 -18.05 -10.45 1.07
C THR A 35 -18.55 -9.52 -0.03
N ILE A 36 -19.87 -9.34 -0.14
CA ILE A 36 -20.48 -8.42 -1.13
C ILE A 36 -19.83 -7.03 -1.06
N ARG A 37 -19.54 -6.55 0.15
CA ARG A 37 -18.85 -5.27 0.37
C ARG A 37 -17.38 -5.32 -0.07
N GLY A 38 -16.66 -6.42 0.18
CA GLY A 38 -15.26 -6.59 -0.23
C GLY A 38 -15.11 -6.60 -1.74
N ILE A 39 -15.95 -7.36 -2.43
CA ILE A 39 -16.04 -7.37 -3.90
C ILE A 39 -16.39 -5.98 -4.42
N GLY A 40 -17.41 -5.33 -3.86
CA GLY A 40 -17.84 -4.00 -4.29
C GLY A 40 -16.86 -2.85 -3.99
N LYS A 41 -15.83 -3.06 -3.15
CA LYS A 41 -14.85 -2.02 -2.78
C LYS A 41 -13.48 -2.20 -3.42
N SER A 42 -13.04 -3.44 -3.62
CA SER A 42 -11.68 -3.73 -4.14
C SER A 42 -11.61 -5.00 -4.98
N PHE A 43 -12.74 -5.46 -5.55
CA PHE A 43 -12.82 -6.74 -6.28
C PHE A 43 -12.35 -7.93 -5.44
N GLY A 44 -12.46 -7.84 -4.12
CA GLY A 44 -12.01 -8.85 -3.17
C GLY A 44 -10.51 -8.90 -2.94
N ILE A 45 -9.74 -7.98 -3.54
CA ILE A 45 -8.30 -7.86 -3.28
C ILE A 45 -8.09 -7.29 -1.87
N MET A 46 -7.19 -7.93 -1.14
CA MET A 46 -6.67 -7.47 0.15
C MET A 46 -5.15 -7.41 0.09
N VAL A 47 -4.54 -6.62 0.96
CA VAL A 47 -3.08 -6.52 1.07
C VAL A 47 -2.61 -6.73 2.50
N ASN A 48 -1.43 -7.32 2.66
CA ASN A 48 -0.72 -7.36 3.93
C ASN A 48 0.35 -6.28 3.94
N HIS A 49 0.47 -5.58 5.07
CA HIS A 49 1.56 -4.66 5.33
C HIS A 49 2.45 -5.27 6.41
N LEU A 50 3.76 -5.26 6.21
CA LEU A 50 4.72 -5.71 7.21
C LEU A 50 5.38 -4.49 7.86
N TYR A 51 5.36 -4.48 9.19
CA TYR A 51 6.15 -3.58 10.02
C TYR A 51 7.38 -4.35 10.49
N ASP A 52 8.48 -4.15 9.78
CA ASP A 52 9.79 -4.70 10.15
C ASP A 52 10.54 -3.67 10.98
N HIS A 53 10.88 -3.98 12.23
CA HIS A 53 11.51 -3.03 13.14
C HIS A 53 12.78 -2.40 12.57
N ASP A 54 13.59 -3.18 11.86
CA ASP A 54 14.84 -2.71 11.29
C ASP A 54 14.63 -1.79 10.07
N GLY A 55 13.45 -1.88 9.43
CA GLY A 55 13.13 -1.17 8.19
C GLY A 55 12.17 0.01 8.34
N ILE A 56 11.48 0.18 9.47
CA ILE A 56 10.42 1.19 9.64
C ILE A 56 10.90 2.61 9.30
N GLU A 57 12.03 3.04 9.87
CA GLU A 57 12.52 4.41 9.68
C GLU A 57 12.96 4.64 8.22
N ALA A 58 13.74 3.72 7.65
CA ALA A 58 14.18 3.79 6.27
C ALA A 58 13.00 3.83 5.28
N ASN A 59 12.00 2.96 5.48
CA ASN A 59 10.80 2.90 4.65
C ASN A 59 9.98 4.20 4.77
N HIS A 60 9.85 4.73 5.98
CA HIS A 60 9.17 6.00 6.23
C HIS A 60 9.86 7.14 5.49
N GLU A 61 11.19 7.23 5.56
CA GLU A 61 11.95 8.26 4.87
C GLU A 61 11.81 8.17 3.34
N VAL A 62 11.89 6.97 2.77
CA VAL A 62 11.67 6.74 1.33
C VAL A 62 10.29 7.22 0.90
N PHE A 63 9.25 6.91 1.67
CA PHE A 63 7.91 7.38 1.37
C PHE A 63 7.75 8.90 1.56
N ALA A 64 8.35 9.47 2.60
CA ALA A 64 8.25 10.91 2.89
C ALA A 64 8.95 11.77 1.83
N ARG A 65 10.11 11.30 1.32
CA ARG A 65 10.90 12.01 0.31
C ARG A 65 10.26 11.89 -1.07
N ASP A 66 9.91 10.67 -1.49
CA ASP A 66 9.63 10.36 -2.89
C ASP A 66 8.21 9.82 -3.14
N VAL A 67 7.38 9.66 -2.09
CA VAL A 67 6.07 8.97 -2.16
C VAL A 67 6.22 7.53 -2.67
N THR A 68 7.40 6.93 -2.46
CA THR A 68 7.71 5.57 -2.88
C THR A 68 7.23 4.57 -1.84
N ILE A 69 6.46 3.58 -2.28
CA ILE A 69 6.01 2.47 -1.44
C ILE A 69 7.05 1.36 -1.54
N VAL A 70 7.65 1.00 -0.41
CA VAL A 70 8.55 -0.16 -0.33
C VAL A 70 7.71 -1.44 -0.44
N ARG A 71 8.20 -2.42 -1.21
CA ARG A 71 7.48 -3.66 -1.56
C ARG A 71 8.36 -4.87 -1.29
N SER A 72 7.75 -6.02 -1.02
CA SER A 72 8.46 -7.29 -0.95
C SER A 72 8.89 -7.76 -2.35
N PRO A 73 9.92 -8.63 -2.44
CA PRO A 73 10.34 -9.24 -3.71
C PRO A 73 9.19 -9.96 -4.43
N GLU A 74 8.29 -10.61 -3.69
CA GLU A 74 7.13 -11.30 -4.25
C GLU A 74 6.17 -10.32 -4.93
N VAL A 75 5.97 -9.13 -4.35
CA VAL A 75 5.15 -8.08 -4.96
C VAL A 75 5.85 -7.47 -6.17
N ASP A 76 7.17 -7.28 -6.12
CA ASP A 76 7.95 -6.81 -7.27
C ASP A 76 7.90 -7.81 -8.44
N ALA A 77 7.95 -9.12 -8.17
CA ALA A 77 7.84 -10.15 -9.19
C ALA A 77 6.51 -10.10 -9.96
N LEU A 78 5.41 -9.73 -9.29
CA LEU A 78 4.10 -9.55 -9.95
C LEU A 78 4.11 -8.39 -10.97
N LEU A 79 4.98 -7.40 -10.80
CA LEU A 79 5.09 -6.26 -11.73
C LEU A 79 5.92 -6.61 -12.97
N GLN A 80 6.80 -7.60 -12.86
CA GLN A 80 7.63 -8.09 -13.97
C GLN A 80 6.93 -9.15 -14.81
N ALA A 81 5.81 -9.70 -14.34
CA ALA A 81 5.12 -10.81 -14.97
C ALA A 81 4.43 -10.49 -16.32
N HIS A 82 4.60 -9.28 -16.86
CA HIS A 82 3.96 -8.82 -18.10
C HIS A 82 4.87 -7.88 -18.91
#